data_AF-A0A383A0G8-F1
#
_entry.id   AF-A0A383A0G8-F1
#
_cell.length_a   1.000
_cell.length_b   1.000
_cell.length_c   1.000
_cell.angle_alpha   90.00
_cell.angle_beta   90.00
_cell.angle_gamma   90.00
#
_symmetry.space_group_name_H-M   'P 1'
#
loop_
_entity.id
_entity.type
_entity.pdbx_description
1 polymer ?
#
loop_
_entity_poly.entity_id
_entity_poly.type
_entity_poly.pdbx_seq_one_letter_code
_entity_poly.pdbx_strand_id
1 'polypeptide(L)'
;MLENIFQYSLFSFVLTSLLLLLVLVKTKLKLWQVWMLATALSYPSAVIAGHLGAQIVLVILFLLGIFLIPKIRLSIFTKPLFNVMRKALPPIGLTERIALEAGSVWWDAELFQGNPNWKELSELEATELTEEEQSFVDNEVNTLCSMINSYEIVAKQDLPEEVWRYIFDNGFLGIIIPKEFNGLGFSHFAHATIVG
;
A
#
# COMPACT_ATOMS: atom_id res chain seq x y z
N MET A 1 -25.25 -38.98 -37.04
CA MET A 1 -25.34 -37.51 -37.23
C MET A 1 -25.05 -36.76 -35.93
N LEU A 2 -25.65 -37.15 -34.79
CA LEU A 2 -25.35 -36.55 -33.47
C LEU A 2 -23.88 -36.71 -33.02
N GLU A 3 -23.28 -37.88 -33.24
CA GLU A 3 -21.89 -38.17 -32.81
C GLU A 3 -20.84 -37.28 -33.49
N ASN A 4 -21.00 -37.03 -34.80
CA ASN A 4 -20.10 -36.13 -35.53
C ASN A 4 -20.21 -34.69 -35.00
N ILE A 5 -21.42 -34.20 -34.74
CA ILE A 5 -21.64 -32.85 -34.18
C ILE A 5 -20.99 -32.73 -32.81
N PHE A 6 -21.09 -33.77 -31.97
CA PHE A 6 -20.47 -33.81 -30.66
C PHE A 6 -18.93 -33.85 -30.73
N GLN A 7 -18.35 -34.63 -31.65
CA GLN A 7 -16.89 -34.71 -31.83
C GLN A 7 -16.29 -33.39 -32.35
N TYR A 8 -16.92 -32.72 -33.30
CA TYR A 8 -16.43 -31.42 -33.79
C TYR A 8 -16.56 -30.32 -32.74
N SER A 9 -17.62 -30.35 -31.93
CA SER A 9 -17.81 -29.42 -30.80
C SER A 9 -16.74 -29.63 -29.72
N LEU A 10 -16.46 -30.90 -29.36
CA LEU A 10 -15.42 -31.26 -28.39
C LEU A 10 -14.03 -30.84 -28.88
N PHE A 11 -13.71 -31.10 -30.15
CA PHE A 11 -12.41 -30.75 -30.73
C PHE A 11 -12.21 -29.22 -30.79
N SER A 12 -13.25 -28.46 -31.15
CA SER A 12 -13.20 -26.99 -31.14
C SER A 12 -13.03 -26.44 -29.73
N PHE A 13 -13.71 -27.00 -28.73
CA PHE A 13 -13.56 -26.61 -27.33
C PHE A 13 -12.13 -26.86 -26.80
N VAL A 14 -11.57 -28.04 -27.10
CA VAL A 14 -10.19 -28.38 -26.71
C VAL A 14 -9.18 -27.46 -27.39
N LEU A 15 -9.37 -27.17 -28.69
CA LEU A 15 -8.47 -26.30 -29.46
C LEU A 15 -8.49 -24.84 -28.94
N THR A 16 -9.68 -24.32 -28.64
CA THR A 16 -9.84 -22.96 -28.10
C THR A 16 -9.29 -22.84 -26.69
N SER A 17 -9.50 -23.85 -25.83
CA SER A 17 -8.90 -23.91 -24.49
C SER A 17 -7.36 -23.97 -24.54
N LEU A 18 -6.80 -24.73 -25.49
CA LEU A 18 -5.36 -24.90 -25.65
C LEU A 18 -4.68 -23.63 -26.19
N LEU A 19 -5.34 -22.94 -27.14
CA LEU A 19 -4.91 -21.63 -27.62
C LEU A 19 -4.94 -20.57 -26.50
N LEU A 20 -5.95 -20.61 -25.64
CA LEU A 20 -6.05 -19.71 -24.49
C LEU A 20 -4.92 -19.92 -23.48
N LEU A 21 -4.62 -21.19 -23.19
CA LEU A 21 -3.58 -21.57 -22.25
C LEU A 21 -2.19 -21.15 -22.78
N LEU A 22 -1.93 -21.33 -24.08
CA LEU A 22 -0.70 -20.86 -24.73
C LEU A 22 -0.55 -19.33 -24.68
N VAL A 23 -1.65 -18.60 -24.88
CA VAL A 23 -1.67 -17.13 -24.80
C VAL A 23 -1.41 -16.66 -23.36
N LEU A 24 -2.00 -17.31 -22.36
CA LEU A 24 -1.80 -17.01 -20.93
C LEU A 24 -0.35 -17.23 -20.46
N VAL A 25 0.33 -18.26 -20.96
CA VAL A 25 1.70 -18.58 -20.54
C VAL A 25 2.74 -17.55 -21.03
N LYS A 26 2.49 -16.88 -22.16
CA LYS A 26 3.49 -16.02 -22.81
C LYS A 26 3.28 -14.52 -22.66
N THR A 27 2.18 -14.04 -22.07
CA THR A 27 1.85 -12.61 -22.13
C THR A 27 1.34 -12.02 -20.83
N LYS A 28 1.68 -10.75 -20.57
CA LYS A 28 1.13 -9.93 -19.47
C LYS A 28 -0.32 -9.50 -19.75
N LEU A 29 -1.17 -10.38 -20.27
CA LEU A 29 -2.55 -10.06 -20.61
C LEU A 29 -3.38 -9.92 -19.34
N LYS A 30 -4.18 -8.86 -19.29
CA LYS A 30 -5.13 -8.64 -18.19
C LYS A 30 -6.31 -9.60 -18.36
N LEU A 31 -6.86 -10.06 -17.24
CA LEU A 31 -7.94 -11.06 -17.20
C LEU A 31 -9.11 -10.74 -18.16
N TRP A 32 -9.49 -9.46 -18.27
CA TRP A 32 -10.55 -9.03 -19.18
C TRP A 32 -10.24 -9.31 -20.67
N GLN A 33 -8.99 -9.12 -21.10
CA GLN A 33 -8.58 -9.35 -22.49
C GLN A 33 -8.69 -10.84 -22.85
N VAL A 34 -8.27 -11.71 -21.92
CA VAL A 34 -8.36 -13.17 -22.05
C VAL A 34 -9.82 -13.60 -22.18
N TRP A 35 -10.69 -13.01 -21.38
CA TRP A 35 -12.12 -13.32 -21.35
C TRP A 35 -12.85 -12.90 -22.65
N MET A 36 -12.49 -11.75 -23.23
CA MET A 36 -13.01 -11.31 -24.53
C MET A 36 -12.53 -12.20 -25.68
N LEU A 37 -11.26 -12.61 -25.65
CA LEU A 37 -10.70 -13.51 -26.67
C LEU A 37 -11.35 -14.91 -26.59
N ALA A 38 -11.59 -15.42 -25.38
CA ALA A 38 -12.27 -16.70 -25.16
C ALA A 38 -13.69 -16.72 -25.72
N THR A 39 -14.46 -15.68 -25.41
CA THR A 39 -15.85 -15.54 -25.87
C THR A 39 -15.93 -15.31 -27.38
N ALA A 40 -15.01 -14.51 -27.95
CA ALA A 40 -14.95 -14.26 -29.39
C ALA A 40 -14.55 -15.52 -30.19
N LEU A 41 -13.57 -16.30 -29.71
CA LEU A 41 -13.08 -17.48 -30.43
C LEU A 41 -14.04 -18.68 -30.33
N SER A 42 -14.84 -18.76 -29.26
CA SER A 42 -15.85 -19.81 -29.09
C SER A 42 -17.14 -19.55 -29.89
N TYR A 43 -17.44 -18.31 -30.26
CA TYR A 43 -18.68 -17.96 -30.98
C TYR A 43 -18.87 -18.67 -32.33
N PRO A 44 -17.87 -18.75 -33.25
CA PRO A 44 -18.03 -19.45 -34.52
C PRO A 44 -18.38 -20.94 -34.37
N SER A 45 -17.86 -21.60 -33.32
CA SER A 45 -18.16 -23.00 -33.04
C SER A 45 -19.65 -23.22 -32.72
N ALA A 46 -20.26 -22.29 -31.97
CA ALA A 46 -21.68 -22.31 -31.64
C ALA A 46 -22.57 -22.01 -32.87
N VAL A 47 -22.06 -21.24 -33.84
CA VAL A 47 -22.73 -21.00 -35.12
C VAL A 47 -22.70 -22.23 -36.00
N ILE A 48 -21.54 -22.89 -36.14
CA ILE A 48 -21.39 -24.10 -36.96
C ILE A 48 -22.24 -25.25 -36.40
N ALA A 49 -22.35 -25.36 -35.06
CA ALA A 49 -23.19 -26.36 -34.41
C ALA A 49 -24.70 -26.07 -34.46
N GLY A 50 -25.12 -24.89 -34.97
CA GLY A 50 -26.54 -24.50 -35.06
C GLY A 50 -27.23 -24.28 -33.71
N HIS A 51 -26.47 -24.14 -32.61
CA HIS A 51 -27.02 -24.09 -31.26
C HIS A 51 -27.38 -22.64 -30.84
N LEU A 52 -28.60 -22.21 -31.16
CA LEU A 52 -29.09 -20.85 -30.88
C LEU A 52 -28.95 -20.44 -29.40
N GLY A 53 -29.22 -21.37 -28.46
CA GLY A 53 -29.07 -21.10 -27.03
C GLY A 53 -27.63 -20.77 -26.64
N ALA A 54 -26.64 -21.39 -27.28
CA ALA A 54 -25.22 -21.13 -26.99
C ALA A 54 -24.78 -19.79 -27.55
N GLN A 55 -25.32 -19.39 -28.72
CA GLN A 55 -25.04 -18.08 -29.31
C GLN A 55 -25.54 -16.95 -28.40
N ILE A 56 -26.77 -17.06 -27.88
CA ILE A 56 -27.35 -16.07 -26.96
C ILE A 56 -26.50 -15.96 -25.69
N VAL A 57 -26.14 -17.10 -25.08
CA VAL A 57 -25.32 -17.11 -23.87
C VAL A 57 -23.94 -16.50 -24.12
N LEU A 58 -23.28 -16.81 -25.23
CA LEU A 58 -21.97 -16.25 -25.56
C LEU A 58 -22.01 -14.74 -25.83
N VAL A 59 -23.10 -14.22 -26.43
CA VAL A 59 -23.31 -12.78 -26.59
C VAL A 59 -23.52 -12.09 -25.24
N ILE A 60 -24.34 -12.67 -24.37
CA ILE A 60 -24.55 -12.15 -23.00
C ILE A 60 -23.23 -12.12 -22.23
N LEU A 61 -22.45 -13.20 -22.33
CA LEU A 61 -21.11 -13.24 -21.75
C LEU A 61 -20.29 -12.10 -22.36
N PHE A 62 -20.07 -12.05 -23.68
CA PHE A 62 -19.28 -10.99 -24.30
C PHE A 62 -19.64 -9.56 -23.82
N LEU A 63 -20.94 -9.25 -23.69
CA LEU A 63 -21.43 -7.98 -23.12
C LEU A 63 -21.06 -7.78 -21.65
N LEU A 64 -21.20 -8.80 -20.80
CA LEU A 64 -20.69 -8.77 -19.42
C LEU A 64 -19.17 -8.54 -19.38
N GLY A 65 -18.45 -9.07 -20.36
CA GLY A 65 -17.03 -8.84 -20.59
C GLY A 65 -16.71 -7.36 -20.63
N ILE A 66 -17.46 -6.58 -21.39
CA ILE A 66 -17.24 -5.13 -21.55
C ILE A 66 -17.26 -4.40 -20.19
N PHE A 67 -18.04 -4.87 -19.21
CA PHE A 67 -18.05 -4.32 -17.85
C PHE A 67 -16.80 -4.64 -17.02
N LEU A 68 -16.02 -5.66 -17.39
CA LEU A 68 -14.73 -5.97 -16.76
C LEU A 68 -13.60 -5.04 -17.27
N ILE A 69 -13.85 -4.20 -18.29
CA ILE A 69 -12.88 -3.19 -18.74
C ILE A 69 -12.65 -2.18 -17.61
N PRO A 70 -11.40 -1.98 -17.14
CA PRO A 70 -11.13 -1.06 -16.04
C PRO A 70 -11.66 0.35 -16.27
N LYS A 71 -11.48 0.91 -17.48
CA LYS A 71 -11.96 2.26 -17.83
C LYS A 71 -13.49 2.38 -17.74
N ILE A 72 -14.22 1.38 -18.24
CA ILE A 72 -15.69 1.37 -18.24
C ILE A 72 -16.21 1.13 -16.82
N ARG A 73 -15.67 0.13 -16.13
CA ARG A 73 -16.00 -0.18 -14.73
C ARG A 73 -15.81 1.04 -13.82
N LEU A 74 -14.67 1.73 -13.96
CA LEU A 74 -14.37 2.91 -13.17
C LEU A 74 -15.38 4.03 -13.42
N SER A 75 -15.77 4.26 -14.68
CA SER A 75 -16.68 5.35 -15.03
C SER A 75 -18.13 5.09 -14.62
N ILE A 76 -18.61 3.85 -14.79
CA ILE A 76 -20.02 3.50 -14.58
C ILE A 76 -20.31 3.12 -13.12
N PHE A 77 -19.39 2.41 -12.46
CA PHE A 77 -19.60 1.90 -11.11
C PHE A 77 -18.76 2.63 -10.06
N THR A 78 -17.44 2.65 -10.22
CA THR A 78 -16.54 3.07 -9.13
C THR A 78 -16.62 4.58 -8.83
N LYS A 79 -16.56 5.45 -9.85
CA LYS A 79 -16.63 6.91 -9.68
C LYS A 79 -17.92 7.40 -9.02
N PRO A 80 -19.12 7.00 -9.47
CA PRO A 80 -20.35 7.46 -8.82
C PRO A 80 -20.45 6.94 -7.39
N LEU A 81 -20.08 5.68 -7.12
CA LEU A 81 -20.04 5.14 -5.76
C LEU A 81 -19.08 5.92 -4.86
N PHE A 82 -17.86 6.18 -5.35
CA PHE A 82 -16.87 6.98 -4.62
C PHE A 82 -17.39 8.39 -4.31
N ASN A 83 -18.09 9.04 -5.24
CA ASN A 83 -18.68 10.36 -5.00
C ASN A 83 -19.77 10.34 -3.93
N VAL A 84 -20.56 9.28 -3.85
CA VAL A 84 -21.56 9.10 -2.78
C VAL A 84 -20.84 8.91 -1.43
N MET A 85 -19.86 8.02 -1.38
CA MET A 85 -19.08 7.77 -0.16
C MET A 85 -18.34 9.02 0.32
N ARG A 86 -17.74 9.78 -0.61
CA ARG A 86 -17.03 11.03 -0.31
C ARG A 86 -17.94 12.07 0.32
N LYS A 87 -19.21 12.14 -0.07
CA LYS A 87 -20.19 13.07 0.53
C LYS A 87 -20.57 12.70 1.97
N ALA A 88 -20.41 11.43 2.35
CA ALA A 88 -20.67 10.97 3.71
C ALA A 88 -19.49 11.22 4.67
N LEU A 89 -18.31 11.53 4.15
CA LEU A 89 -17.13 11.83 4.96
C LEU A 89 -17.21 13.27 5.50
N PRO A 90 -16.96 13.49 6.80
CA PRO A 90 -16.93 14.83 7.37
C PRO A 90 -15.77 15.65 6.78
N PRO A 91 -15.91 16.98 6.70
CA PRO A 91 -14.81 17.84 6.30
C PRO A 91 -13.70 17.80 7.37
N ILE A 92 -12.45 17.60 6.94
CA ILE A 92 -11.29 17.63 7.84
C ILE A 92 -11.10 19.06 8.37
N GLY A 93 -11.07 19.21 9.70
CA GLY A 93 -10.86 20.49 10.36
C GLY A 93 -9.43 21.03 10.16
N LEU A 94 -9.20 22.32 10.41
CA LEU A 94 -7.87 22.93 10.29
C LEU A 94 -6.85 22.27 11.23
N THR A 95 -7.22 22.04 12.49
CA THR A 95 -6.34 21.42 13.49
C THR A 95 -6.10 19.94 13.21
N GLU A 96 -7.13 19.22 12.77
CA GLU A 96 -7.03 17.80 12.38
C GLU A 96 -6.11 17.64 11.16
N ARG A 97 -6.19 18.54 10.18
CA ARG A 97 -5.27 18.57 9.05
C ARG A 97 -3.83 18.79 9.48
N ILE A 98 -3.57 19.77 10.35
CA ILE A 98 -2.21 20.05 10.85
C ILE A 98 -1.65 18.83 11.56
N ALA A 99 -2.46 18.13 12.37
CA ALA A 99 -2.03 16.91 13.05
C ALA A 99 -1.72 15.77 12.06
N LEU A 100 -2.52 15.62 11.01
CA LEU A 100 -2.29 14.61 9.97
C LEU A 100 -1.07 14.93 9.09
N GLU A 101 -0.86 16.19 8.74
CA GLU A 101 0.27 16.67 7.93
C GLU A 101 1.58 16.69 8.72
N ALA A 102 1.53 16.79 10.06
CA ALA A 102 2.70 16.65 10.92
C ALA A 102 3.22 15.20 10.98
N GLY A 103 2.38 14.21 10.65
CA GLY A 103 2.79 12.83 10.53
C GLY A 103 3.44 12.53 9.18
N SER A 104 4.43 11.64 9.17
CA SER A 104 4.93 11.03 7.93
C SER A 104 4.20 9.72 7.66
N VAL A 105 3.87 9.46 6.40
CA VAL A 105 3.39 8.15 5.95
C VAL A 105 4.61 7.32 5.58
N TRP A 106 4.70 6.09 6.08
CA TRP A 106 5.85 5.21 5.89
C TRP A 106 5.47 4.08 4.92
N TRP A 107 5.76 2.84 5.28
CA TRP A 107 5.52 1.64 4.49
C TRP A 107 4.03 1.27 4.39
N ASP A 108 3.23 1.70 5.36
CA ASP A 108 1.81 1.40 5.47
C ASP A 108 1.00 2.07 4.36
N ALA A 109 1.41 3.28 3.95
CA ALA A 109 0.83 3.98 2.81
C ALA A 109 0.87 3.12 1.54
N GLU A 110 2.02 2.48 1.29
CA GLU A 110 2.23 1.67 0.10
C GLU A 110 1.33 0.43 0.11
N LEU A 111 1.14 -0.18 1.28
CA LEU A 111 0.23 -1.30 1.47
C LEU A 111 -1.24 -0.90 1.22
N PHE A 112 -1.67 0.24 1.78
CA PHE A 112 -3.07 0.68 1.72
C PHE A 112 -3.48 1.28 0.37
N GLN A 113 -2.53 1.62 -0.50
CA GLN A 113 -2.81 2.08 -1.87
C GLN A 113 -3.37 0.99 -2.79
N GLY A 114 -3.31 -0.29 -2.40
CA GLY A 114 -3.90 -1.42 -3.12
C GLY A 114 -3.11 -1.90 -4.35
N ASN A 115 -1.96 -1.28 -4.64
CA ASN A 115 -0.98 -1.77 -5.60
C ASN A 115 0.45 -1.48 -5.09
N PRO A 116 0.86 -2.13 -3.97
CA PRO A 116 2.15 -1.87 -3.34
C PRO A 116 3.33 -2.21 -4.25
N ASN A 117 4.33 -1.34 -4.24
CA ASN A 117 5.65 -1.59 -4.80
C ASN A 117 6.46 -2.50 -3.88
N TRP A 118 6.35 -3.82 -4.11
CA TRP A 118 7.06 -4.83 -3.32
C TRP A 118 8.58 -4.70 -3.34
N LYS A 119 9.15 -4.16 -4.42
CA LYS A 119 10.59 -3.95 -4.52
C LYS A 119 11.04 -2.90 -3.52
N GLU A 120 10.37 -1.76 -3.51
CA GLU A 120 10.64 -0.67 -2.57
C GLU A 120 10.43 -1.11 -1.12
N LEU A 121 9.35 -1.86 -0.83
CA LEU A 121 9.13 -2.43 0.50
C LEU A 121 10.22 -3.41 0.95
N SER A 122 10.76 -4.21 0.02
CA SER A 122 11.85 -5.14 0.33
C SER A 122 13.23 -4.47 0.48
N GLU A 123 13.38 -3.27 -0.09
CA GLU A 123 14.58 -2.46 -0.04
C GLU A 123 14.53 -1.42 1.10
N LEU A 124 13.49 -1.42 1.94
CA LEU A 124 13.44 -0.60 3.15
C LEU A 124 14.52 -1.06 4.14
N GLU A 125 15.53 -0.23 4.30
CA GLU A 125 16.60 -0.44 5.28
C GLU A 125 16.15 -0.01 6.68
N ALA A 126 16.68 -0.67 7.70
CA ALA A 126 16.50 -0.23 9.08
C ALA A 126 17.15 1.15 9.22
N THR A 127 16.45 2.07 9.90
CA THR A 127 17.05 3.37 10.22
C THR A 127 18.19 3.14 11.20
N GLU A 128 19.39 3.59 10.84
CA GLU A 128 20.56 3.56 11.70
C GLU A 128 20.84 4.96 12.25
N LEU A 129 21.49 5.03 13.42
CA LEU A 129 21.97 6.30 13.95
C LEU A 129 23.18 6.75 13.12
N THR A 130 23.21 8.03 12.78
CA THR A 130 24.42 8.67 12.24
C THR A 130 25.53 8.65 13.29
N GLU A 131 26.78 8.84 12.88
CA GLU A 131 27.91 8.89 13.81
C GLU A 131 27.74 9.97 14.90
N GLU A 132 27.13 11.12 14.55
CA GLU A 132 26.82 12.21 15.49
C GLU A 132 25.78 11.77 16.52
N GLU A 133 24.68 11.16 16.06
CA GLU A 133 23.61 10.66 16.94
C GLU A 133 24.08 9.52 17.83
N GLN A 134 24.86 8.58 17.28
CA GLN A 134 25.43 7.46 18.01
C GLN A 134 26.40 7.96 19.09
N SER A 135 27.26 8.94 18.76
CA SER A 135 28.11 9.59 19.74
C SER A 135 27.30 10.26 20.86
N PHE A 136 26.18 10.91 20.52
CA PHE A 136 25.31 11.54 21.51
C PHE A 136 24.69 10.52 22.47
N VAL A 137 24.24 9.38 21.94
CA VAL A 137 23.72 8.27 22.74
C VAL A 137 24.83 7.69 23.64
N ASP A 138 26.02 7.47 23.09
CA ASP A 138 27.10 6.80 23.82
C ASP A 138 27.74 7.66 24.90
N ASN A 139 27.68 8.99 24.79
CA ASN A 139 28.32 9.90 25.74
C ASN A 139 27.29 10.67 26.56
N GLU A 140 26.49 11.54 25.94
CA GLU A 140 25.58 12.47 26.61
C GLU A 140 24.44 11.74 27.30
N VAL A 141 23.80 10.78 26.62
CA VAL A 141 22.71 9.99 27.22
C VAL A 141 23.24 9.11 28.36
N ASN A 142 24.36 8.42 28.17
CA ASN A 142 24.98 7.61 29.22
C ASN A 142 25.38 8.45 30.44
N THR A 143 25.90 9.66 30.21
CA THR A 143 26.22 10.60 31.29
C THR A 143 24.95 11.01 32.04
N LEU A 144 23.89 11.42 31.33
CA LEU A 144 22.61 11.78 31.94
C LEU A 144 22.05 10.61 32.79
N CYS A 145 22.05 9.40 32.25
CA CYS A 145 21.61 8.19 32.96
C CYS A 145 22.42 7.93 34.23
N SER A 146 23.72 8.22 34.23
CA SER A 146 24.59 8.06 35.41
C SER A 146 24.30 9.08 36.53
N MET A 147 23.71 10.22 36.20
CA MET A 147 23.33 11.28 37.16
C MET A 147 21.97 11.00 37.82
N ILE A 148 21.17 10.09 37.26
CA ILE A 148 19.80 9.84 37.70
C ILE A 148 19.76 8.84 38.86
N ASN A 149 19.10 9.25 39.96
CA ASN A 149 18.76 8.37 41.07
C ASN A 149 17.24 8.28 41.24
N SER A 150 16.67 7.12 40.91
CA SER A 150 15.22 6.91 40.90
C SER A 150 14.56 7.09 42.28
N TYR A 151 15.23 6.69 43.35
CA TYR A 151 14.69 6.84 44.71
C TYR A 151 14.57 8.31 45.10
N GLU A 152 15.58 9.12 44.81
CA GLU A 152 15.56 10.55 45.12
C GLU A 152 14.52 11.31 44.32
N ILE A 153 14.39 11.00 43.02
CA ILE A 153 13.44 11.65 42.13
C ILE A 153 12.01 11.37 42.59
N VAL A 154 11.69 10.13 42.95
CA VAL A 154 10.36 9.78 43.48
C VAL A 154 10.08 10.50 44.80
N ALA A 155 11.07 10.59 45.68
CA ALA A 155 10.92 11.25 46.98
C ALA A 155 10.73 12.78 46.88
N LYS A 156 11.47 13.43 45.97
CA LYS A 156 11.41 14.89 45.75
C LYS A 156 10.36 15.30 44.72
N GLN A 157 9.82 14.33 43.98
CA GLN A 157 8.92 14.51 42.83
C GLN A 157 9.49 15.41 41.73
N ASP A 158 10.82 15.49 41.62
CA ASP A 158 11.53 16.32 40.64
C ASP A 158 12.95 15.79 40.39
N LEU A 159 13.57 16.21 39.30
CA LEU A 159 14.97 15.97 39.01
C LEU A 159 15.87 16.93 39.82
N PRO A 160 17.08 16.49 40.23
CA PRO A 160 18.09 17.38 40.80
C PRO A 160 18.43 18.54 39.84
N GLU A 161 18.73 19.71 40.40
CA GLU A 161 19.04 20.93 39.61
C GLU A 161 20.23 20.72 38.65
N GLU A 162 21.22 19.94 39.07
CA GLU A 162 22.38 19.58 38.25
C GLU A 162 22.01 18.73 37.03
N VAL A 163 21.01 17.85 37.17
CA VAL A 163 20.47 17.02 36.08
C VAL A 163 19.69 17.90 35.12
N TRP A 164 18.83 18.78 35.64
CA TRP A 164 18.12 19.76 34.82
C TRP A 164 19.07 20.62 34.00
N ARG A 165 20.11 21.17 34.64
CA ARG A 165 21.12 21.99 33.96
C ARG A 165 21.82 21.21 32.84
N TYR A 166 22.19 19.94 33.10
CA TYR A 166 22.78 19.08 32.07
C TYR A 166 21.84 18.86 30.87
N ILE A 167 20.55 18.64 31.11
CA ILE A 167 19.53 18.48 30.05
C ILE A 167 19.44 19.73 29.17
N PHE A 168 19.41 20.93 29.78
CA PHE A 168 19.34 22.19 29.05
C PHE A 168 20.63 22.47 28.27
N ASP A 169 21.78 22.34 28.92
CA ASP A 169 23.09 22.69 28.36
C ASP A 169 23.47 21.80 27.16
N ASN A 170 23.06 20.53 27.17
CA ASN A 170 23.35 19.56 26.10
C ASN A 170 22.21 19.42 25.07
N GLY A 171 21.16 20.24 25.14
CA GLY A 171 20.15 20.32 24.08
C GLY A 171 19.15 19.16 24.02
N PHE A 172 18.96 18.39 25.11
CA PHE A 172 18.02 17.26 25.16
C PHE A 172 16.56 17.67 24.87
N LEU A 173 16.18 18.92 25.14
CA LEU A 173 14.82 19.43 24.85
C LEU A 173 14.64 19.87 23.38
N GLY A 174 15.71 19.88 22.59
CA GLY A 174 15.74 20.34 21.20
C GLY A 174 16.26 19.29 20.22
N ILE A 175 16.18 18.01 20.55
CA ILE A 175 16.76 16.90 19.78
C ILE A 175 16.33 16.94 18.31
N ILE A 176 15.02 17.02 18.04
CA ILE A 176 14.48 17.01 16.67
C ILE A 176 14.37 18.40 16.03
N ILE A 177 14.65 19.47 16.80
CA ILE A 177 14.52 20.83 16.31
C ILE A 177 15.66 21.10 15.31
N PRO A 178 15.39 21.64 14.11
CA PRO A 178 16.43 21.93 13.13
C PRO A 178 17.56 22.81 13.68
N LYS A 179 18.79 22.57 13.21
CA LYS A 179 19.99 23.33 13.62
C LYS A 179 19.86 24.85 13.37
N GLU A 180 19.07 25.27 12.38
CA GLU A 180 18.75 26.69 12.10
C GLU A 180 17.98 27.40 13.23
N PHE A 181 17.24 26.64 14.05
CA PHE A 181 16.54 27.14 15.24
C PHE A 181 17.29 26.79 16.53
N ASN A 182 18.60 26.51 16.45
CA ASN A 182 19.46 26.16 17.59
C ASN A 182 19.06 24.85 18.30
N GLY A 183 18.54 23.87 17.53
CA GLY A 183 18.36 22.49 17.99
C GLY A 183 19.46 21.54 17.46
N LEU A 184 19.35 20.24 17.77
CA LEU A 184 20.33 19.23 17.33
C LEU A 184 20.03 18.69 15.91
N GLY A 185 18.79 18.79 15.45
CA GLY A 185 18.37 18.34 14.12
C GLY A 185 18.50 16.83 13.91
N PHE A 186 18.40 16.04 14.98
CA PHE A 186 18.49 14.59 14.93
C PHE A 186 17.24 13.97 14.31
N SER A 187 17.41 12.76 13.80
CA SER A 187 16.36 11.94 13.20
C SER A 187 15.28 11.53 14.21
N HIS A 188 14.12 11.15 13.69
CA HIS A 188 13.03 10.58 14.50
C HIS A 188 13.48 9.28 15.18
N PHE A 189 14.37 8.52 14.55
CA PHE A 189 14.94 7.30 15.13
C PHE A 189 15.84 7.60 16.31
N ALA A 190 16.74 8.59 16.21
CA ALA A 190 17.54 9.04 17.34
C ALA A 190 16.68 9.55 18.50
N HIS A 191 15.63 10.33 18.23
CA HIS A 191 14.70 10.77 19.27
C HIS A 191 14.03 9.58 19.98
N ALA A 192 13.55 8.58 19.23
CA ALA A 192 12.97 7.38 19.80
C ALA A 192 13.98 6.58 20.63
N THR A 193 15.25 6.52 20.21
CA THR A 193 16.31 5.82 20.95
C THR A 193 16.73 6.56 22.22
N ILE A 194 16.74 7.89 22.20
CA ILE A 194 17.18 8.72 23.34
C ILE A 194 16.09 8.85 24.41
N VAL A 195 14.82 9.01 23.99
CA VAL A 195 13.69 9.31 24.88
C VAL A 195 12.84 8.07 25.18
N GLY A 196 12.81 7.09 24.28
CA GLY A 196 11.92 5.93 24.33
C GLY A 196 12.37 4.79 25.23
#